data_AF-A0A6A6I9W5-F1
#
_entry.id   AF-A0A6A6I9W5-F1
#
_cell.length_a   1.000
_cell.length_b   1.000
_cell.length_c   1.000
_cell.angle_alpha   90.00
_cell.angle_beta   90.00
_cell.angle_gamma   90.00
#
_symmetry.space_group_name_H-M   'P 1'
#
loop_
_entity.id
_entity.type
_entity.pdbx_description
1 polymer ?
#
loop_
_entity_poly.entity_id
_entity_poly.type
_entity_poly.pdbx_seq_one_letter_code
_entity_poly.pdbx_strand_id
1 'polypeptide(L)'
;MANDQTPVDRFLADPNNLTLLGTSTCRATNTECPICHEASPHSTESDTQIVKTTCDHTFHRECLVTWLQSLKNRDGTCPSCRAVLYRGLSTARLTDQEMEEENRELGLLMEQVQTQLAMVGERLRALRSRRRSRN
;
A
#
# COMPACT_ATOMS: atom_id res chain seq x y z
N MET A 1 16.44 -4.47 -1.19
CA MET A 1 15.47 -4.72 -0.09
C MET A 1 14.51 -3.54 -0.11
N ALA A 2 13.46 -3.62 -0.92
CA ALA A 2 12.49 -2.54 -1.04
C ALA A 2 11.73 -2.43 0.29
N ASN A 3 11.76 -1.24 0.87
CA ASN A 3 11.15 -0.92 2.14
C ASN A 3 9.64 -0.76 1.90
N ASP A 4 8.93 -1.88 1.89
CA ASP A 4 7.48 -2.00 1.65
C ASP A 4 6.69 -1.47 2.87
N GLN A 5 6.90 -0.20 3.22
CA GLN A 5 6.10 0.46 4.25
C GLN A 5 4.68 0.58 3.73
N THR A 6 3.73 -0.03 4.43
CA THR A 6 2.32 0.14 4.08
C THR A 6 1.92 1.62 4.27
N PRO A 7 0.88 2.11 3.58
CA PRO A 7 0.39 3.48 3.76
C PRO A 7 0.07 3.81 5.23
N VAL A 8 -0.35 2.80 5.98
CA VAL A 8 -0.61 2.87 7.43
C VAL A 8 0.69 3.11 8.20
N ASP A 9 1.76 2.38 7.90
CA ASP A 9 3.05 2.53 8.58
C ASP A 9 3.63 3.92 8.35
N ARG A 10 3.49 4.46 7.13
CA ARG A 10 3.93 5.82 6.81
C ARG A 10 3.12 6.86 7.59
N PHE A 11 1.82 6.67 7.72
CA PHE A 11 0.96 7.57 8.50
C PHE A 11 1.34 7.55 9.99
N LEU A 12 1.61 6.38 10.54
CA LEU A 12 1.99 6.19 11.95
C LEU A 12 3.42 6.64 12.27
N ALA A 13 4.30 6.65 11.27
CA ALA A 13 5.68 7.10 11.42
C ALA A 13 5.81 8.63 11.51
N ASP A 14 4.81 9.39 11.04
CA ASP A 14 4.84 10.84 11.13
C ASP A 14 4.30 11.31 12.50
N PRO A 15 5.15 11.94 13.34
CA PRO A 15 4.75 12.42 14.66
C PRO A 15 3.70 13.54 14.60
N ASN A 16 3.47 14.17 13.45
CA ASN A 16 2.47 15.23 13.29
C ASN A 16 1.06 14.71 12.99
N ASN A 17 0.92 13.47 12.54
CA ASN A 17 -0.37 12.88 12.18
C ASN A 17 -1.22 12.52 13.40
N LEU A 18 -0.57 12.28 14.55
CA LEU A 18 -1.20 11.89 15.81
C LEU A 18 -0.66 12.75 16.94
N THR A 19 -1.53 13.51 17.60
CA THR A 19 -1.14 14.25 18.80
C THR A 19 -1.19 13.33 20.03
N LEU A 20 -0.03 12.85 20.48
CA LEU A 20 0.63 13.45 21.64
C LEU A 20 -0.13 13.80 22.96
N LEU A 21 -1.24 13.18 23.38
CA LEU A 21 -1.89 13.52 24.67
C LEU A 21 -1.30 12.86 25.95
N GLY A 22 -0.36 11.92 25.82
CA GLY A 22 0.33 11.29 26.96
C GLY A 22 -0.51 10.27 27.75
N THR A 23 -0.02 9.81 28.90
CA THR A 23 -0.71 8.88 29.82
C THR A 23 -1.72 9.61 30.71
N SER A 24 -2.63 10.34 30.07
CA SER A 24 -3.64 11.08 30.80
C SER A 24 -4.73 10.11 31.27
N THR A 25 -4.71 9.74 32.55
CA THR A 25 -5.85 9.09 33.20
C THR A 25 -7.09 9.95 32.95
N CYS A 26 -7.99 9.43 32.13
CA CYS A 26 -9.14 10.17 31.65
C CYS A 26 -10.14 10.34 32.81
N ARG A 27 -10.10 11.50 33.46
CA ARG A 27 -10.95 11.80 34.61
C ARG A 27 -12.36 12.14 34.14
N ALA A 28 -13.22 11.12 34.24
CA ALA A 28 -14.68 11.17 34.40
C ALA A 28 -15.39 12.37 33.77
N THR A 29 -15.71 12.25 32.48
CA THR A 29 -17.08 12.45 31.94
C THR A 29 -17.10 11.92 30.50
N ASN A 30 -17.34 10.61 30.33
CA ASN A 30 -17.59 9.98 29.02
C ASN A 30 -16.41 10.00 28.01
N THR A 31 -15.19 9.69 28.48
CA THR A 31 -13.94 9.70 27.69
C THR A 31 -13.26 8.33 27.65
N GLU A 32 -14.05 7.25 27.52
CA GLU A 32 -13.52 5.90 27.28
C GLU A 32 -13.13 5.75 25.81
N CYS A 33 -12.16 4.89 25.50
CA CYS A 33 -11.81 4.63 24.11
C CYS A 33 -13.02 3.98 23.41
N PRO A 34 -13.59 4.58 22.34
CA PRO A 34 -14.80 4.06 21.69
C PRO A 34 -14.57 2.76 20.89
N ILE A 35 -13.32 2.25 20.85
CA ILE A 35 -12.97 1.00 20.18
C ILE A 35 -12.99 -0.18 21.18
N CYS A 36 -12.36 -0.01 22.35
CA CYS A 36 -12.26 -1.06 23.36
C CYS A 36 -13.15 -0.84 24.59
N HIS A 37 -13.80 0.32 24.69
CA HIS A 37 -14.69 0.72 25.79
C HIS A 37 -14.01 0.75 27.17
N GLU A 38 -12.68 0.86 27.19
CA GLU A 38 -11.88 0.93 28.41
C GLU A 38 -11.28 2.33 28.58
N ALA A 39 -11.22 2.78 29.83
CA ALA A 39 -10.59 4.04 30.24
C ALA A 39 -9.08 3.90 30.46
N SER A 40 -8.62 2.68 30.76
CA SER A 40 -7.22 2.33 30.95
C SER A 40 -6.66 1.66 29.70
N PRO A 41 -5.38 1.88 29.38
CA PRO A 41 -4.72 1.12 28.32
C PRO A 41 -4.63 -0.37 28.71
N HIS A 42 -4.76 -1.24 27.71
CA HIS A 42 -4.81 -2.70 27.88
C HIS A 42 -3.45 -3.32 28.30
N SER A 43 -2.37 -2.53 28.25
CA SER A 43 -1.00 -2.97 28.51
C SER A 43 -0.32 -2.04 29.53
N THR A 44 0.23 -2.61 30.61
CA THR A 44 1.03 -1.89 31.64
C THR A 44 2.44 -1.52 31.18
N GLU A 45 2.82 -1.95 29.98
CA GLU A 45 4.18 -1.83 29.45
C GLU A 45 4.26 -0.59 28.53
N SER A 46 4.87 0.49 29.04
CA SER A 46 5.60 1.60 28.35
C SER A 46 5.06 2.32 27.08
N ASP A 47 4.07 1.83 26.33
CA ASP A 47 3.54 2.44 25.09
C ASP A 47 2.04 2.81 25.25
N THR A 48 1.71 3.29 26.44
CA THR A 48 0.36 3.69 26.90
C THR A 48 -0.07 5.04 26.34
N GLN A 49 0.02 5.18 25.02
CA GLN A 49 -0.04 6.45 24.34
C GLN A 49 -1.49 6.77 23.92
N ILE A 50 -2.12 7.77 24.56
CA ILE A 50 -3.39 8.32 24.09
C ILE A 50 -3.12 9.26 22.92
N VAL A 51 -3.74 9.00 21.79
CA VAL A 51 -3.58 9.80 20.57
C VAL A 51 -4.87 10.51 20.21
N LYS A 52 -4.72 11.77 19.81
CA LYS A 52 -5.78 12.57 19.24
C LYS A 52 -5.56 12.72 17.74
N THR A 53 -6.64 12.44 17.00
CA THR A 53 -6.69 12.58 15.55
C THR A 53 -6.92 14.04 15.14
N THR A 54 -6.66 14.37 13.87
CA THR A 54 -6.91 15.70 13.29
C THR A 54 -8.38 16.13 13.33
N CYS A 55 -9.31 15.18 13.47
CA CYS A 55 -10.74 15.42 13.65
C CYS A 55 -11.16 15.52 15.14
N ASP A 56 -10.21 15.79 16.03
CA ASP A 56 -10.37 15.97 17.47
C ASP A 56 -10.84 14.74 18.29
N HIS A 57 -10.92 13.56 17.68
CA HIS A 57 -11.29 12.33 18.39
C HIS A 57 -10.07 11.63 19.01
N THR A 58 -10.27 11.10 20.20
CA THR A 58 -9.22 10.52 21.05
C THR A 58 -9.36 9.00 21.14
N PHE A 59 -8.26 8.28 21.00
CA PHE A 59 -8.21 6.81 21.05
C PHE A 59 -6.91 6.35 21.71
N HIS A 60 -6.86 5.09 22.18
CA HIS A 60 -5.58 4.43 22.43
C HIS A 60 -4.82 4.29 21.10
N ARG A 61 -3.51 4.54 21.11
CA ARG A 61 -2.65 4.35 19.94
C ARG A 61 -2.82 2.97 19.35
N GLU A 62 -2.73 1.93 20.16
CA GLU A 62 -2.89 0.54 19.70
C GLU A 62 -4.27 0.27 19.09
N CYS A 63 -5.35 0.78 19.69
CA CYS A 63 -6.69 0.61 19.16
C CYS A 63 -6.84 1.30 17.80
N LEU A 64 -6.34 2.54 17.67
CA LEU A 64 -6.39 3.27 16.41
C LEU A 64 -5.50 2.63 15.34
N VAL A 65 -4.30 2.17 15.72
CA VAL A 65 -3.38 1.43 14.83
C VAL A 65 -4.06 0.16 14.31
N THR A 66 -4.62 -0.66 15.19
CA THR A 66 -5.33 -1.90 14.83
C THR A 66 -6.51 -1.62 13.90
N TRP A 67 -7.28 -0.57 14.20
CA TRP A 67 -8.35 -0.10 13.33
C TRP A 67 -7.85 0.28 11.94
N LEU A 68 -6.81 1.10 11.86
CA LEU A 68 -6.24 1.56 10.58
C LEU A 68 -5.63 0.40 9.79
N GLN A 69 -4.97 -0.55 10.45
CA GLN A 69 -4.45 -1.77 9.81
C GLN A 69 -5.57 -2.65 9.25
N SER A 70 -6.73 -2.69 9.91
CA SER A 70 -7.91 -3.42 9.41
C SER A 70 -8.44 -2.84 8.08
N LEU A 71 -8.22 -1.55 7.84
CA LEU A 71 -8.66 -0.85 6.62
C LEU A 71 -7.75 -1.12 5.41
N LYS A 72 -6.57 -1.73 5.59
CA LYS A 72 -5.60 -2.09 4.52
C LYS A 72 -5.32 -0.91 3.57
N ASN A 73 -5.38 -1.14 2.25
CA ASN A 73 -5.10 -0.15 1.19
C ASN A 73 -6.26 0.83 0.95
N ARG A 74 -7.18 0.96 1.91
CA ARG A 74 -8.30 1.91 1.84
C ARG A 74 -7.95 3.17 2.62
N ASP A 75 -8.76 4.19 2.43
CA ASP A 75 -8.64 5.43 3.18
C ASP A 75 -8.73 5.16 4.68
N GLY A 76 -7.69 5.57 5.40
CA GLY A 76 -7.68 5.54 6.86
C GLY A 76 -8.73 6.52 7.36
N THR A 77 -9.79 6.01 7.98
CA THR A 77 -10.92 6.83 8.45
C THR A 77 -11.06 6.75 9.95
N CYS A 78 -11.51 7.84 10.54
CA CYS A 78 -11.79 7.92 11.97
C CYS A 78 -12.98 7.00 12.34
N PRO A 79 -12.86 6.12 13.33
CA PRO A 79 -13.96 5.27 13.79
C PRO A 79 -15.20 6.05 14.24
N SER A 80 -15.00 7.22 14.86
CA SER A 80 -16.07 8.01 15.48
C SER A 80 -16.83 8.89 14.49
N CYS A 81 -16.14 9.56 13.56
CA CYS A 81 -16.76 10.53 12.65
C CYS A 81 -16.55 10.22 11.17
N ARG A 82 -15.83 9.15 10.83
CA ARG A 82 -15.48 8.74 9.46
C ARG A 82 -14.69 9.77 8.66
N ALA A 83 -14.15 10.81 9.31
CA ALA A 83 -13.23 11.74 8.67
C ALA A 83 -12.00 10.99 8.13
N VAL A 84 -11.54 11.36 6.94
CA VAL A 84 -10.35 10.76 6.32
C VAL A 84 -9.11 11.29 7.03
N LEU A 85 -8.39 10.40 7.71
CA LEU A 85 -7.13 10.67 8.41
C LEU A 85 -5.95 10.59 7.43
N TYR A 86 -5.96 9.60 6.54
CA TYR A 86 -5.05 9.53 5.40
C TYR A 86 -5.73 8.86 4.22
N ARG A 87 -5.30 9.22 3.02
CA ARG A 87 -5.74 8.53 1.80
C ARG A 87 -4.88 7.30 1.64
N GLY A 88 -5.51 6.13 1.58
CA GLY A 88 -4.78 4.92 1.23
C GLY A 88 -4.22 5.14 -0.16
N LEU A 89 -2.91 4.93 -0.37
CA LEU A 89 -2.42 4.75 -1.73
C LEU A 89 -3.17 3.54 -2.24
N SER A 90 -4.21 3.76 -3.04
CA SER A 90 -4.89 2.72 -3.78
C SER A 90 -3.88 2.24 -4.81
N THR A 91 -2.91 1.45 -4.35
CA THR A 91 -1.87 0.86 -5.18
C THR A 91 -2.50 0.05 -6.28
N ALA A 92 -3.70 -0.50 -6.06
CA ALA A 92 -4.52 -1.08 -7.12
C ALA A 92 -4.50 -0.26 -8.42
N ARG A 93 -4.68 1.07 -8.35
CA ARG A 93 -4.71 1.90 -9.56
C ARG A 93 -3.33 2.23 -10.14
N LEU A 94 -2.30 2.29 -9.29
CA LEU A 94 -0.92 2.57 -9.72
C LEU A 94 -0.29 1.30 -10.31
N THR A 95 -0.43 0.16 -9.62
CA THR A 95 0.05 -1.14 -10.07
C THR A 95 -0.69 -1.63 -11.30
N ASP A 96 -2.00 -1.39 -11.42
CA ASP A 96 -2.74 -1.80 -12.64
C ASP A 96 -2.23 -1.04 -13.87
N GLN A 97 -1.95 0.27 -13.74
CA GLN A 97 -1.44 1.08 -14.84
C GLN A 97 0.01 0.75 -15.20
N GLU A 98 0.89 0.63 -14.20
CA GLU A 98 2.31 0.29 -14.39
C GLU A 98 2.47 -1.12 -14.98
N MET A 99 1.69 -2.09 -14.48
CA MET A 99 1.69 -3.48 -14.96
C MET A 99 1.14 -3.59 -16.39
N GLU A 100 0.11 -2.83 -16.74
CA GLU A 100 -0.43 -2.84 -18.11
C GLU A 100 0.54 -2.21 -19.12
N GLU A 101 1.33 -1.21 -18.70
CA GLU A 101 2.40 -0.63 -19.52
C GLU A 101 3.58 -1.58 -19.69
N GLU A 102 4.08 -2.21 -18.62
CA GLU A 102 5.12 -3.24 -18.72
C GLU A 102 4.67 -4.43 -19.58
N ASN A 103 3.43 -4.90 -19.41
CA ASN A 103 2.88 -5.98 -20.24
C ASN A 103 2.74 -5.56 -21.72
N ARG A 104 2.43 -4.29 -21.99
CA ARG A 104 2.39 -3.75 -23.36
C ARG A 104 3.77 -3.72 -23.98
N GLU A 105 4.77 -3.26 -23.24
CA GLU A 105 6.17 -3.20 -23.69
C GLU A 105 6.72 -4.60 -23.98
N LEU A 106 6.45 -5.56 -23.09
CA LEU A 106 6.77 -6.98 -23.29
C LEU A 106 6.08 -7.56 -24.54
N GLY A 107 4.83 -7.15 -24.80
CA GLY A 107 4.11 -7.51 -26.02
C GLY A 107 4.82 -7.06 -27.30
N LEU A 108 5.28 -5.80 -27.34
CA LEU A 108 6.03 -5.24 -28.47
C LEU A 108 7.38 -5.96 -28.68
N LEU A 109 8.09 -6.26 -27.59
CA LEU A 109 9.33 -7.04 -27.62
C LEU A 109 9.11 -8.45 -28.19
N MET A 110 8.01 -9.10 -27.80
CA MET A 110 7.69 -10.45 -28.28
C MET A 110 7.37 -10.46 -29.78
N GLU A 111 6.66 -9.46 -30.29
CA GLU A 111 6.38 -9.30 -31.73
C GLU A 111 7.67 -9.06 -32.54
N GLN A 112 8.58 -8.24 -32.00
CA GLN A 112 9.89 -8.00 -32.60
C GLN A 112 10.71 -9.31 -32.71
N VAL A 113 10.73 -10.12 -31.65
CA VAL A 113 11.45 -11.41 -31.65
C VAL A 113 10.88 -12.37 -32.69
N GLN A 114 9.54 -12.48 -32.80
CA GLN A 114 8.90 -13.32 -33.81
C GLN A 114 9.26 -12.89 -35.24
N THR A 115 9.29 -11.58 -35.49
CA THR A 115 9.69 -11.01 -36.79
C THR A 115 11.15 -11.34 -37.12
N GLN A 116 12.06 -11.22 -36.15
CA GLN A 116 13.47 -11.59 -36.34
C GLN A 116 13.61 -13.08 -36.68
N LEU A 117 12.91 -13.95 -35.97
CA LEU A 117 12.91 -15.40 -36.23
C LEU A 117 12.37 -15.72 -37.63
N ALA A 118 11.31 -15.03 -38.08
CA ALA A 118 10.77 -15.18 -39.43
C ALA A 118 11.81 -14.80 -40.50
N MET A 119 12.48 -13.66 -40.36
CA MET A 119 13.55 -13.23 -41.27
C MET A 119 14.73 -14.20 -41.30
N VAL A 120 15.14 -14.72 -40.14
CA VAL A 120 16.19 -15.75 -40.06
C VAL A 120 15.73 -17.02 -40.79
N GLY A 121 14.47 -17.43 -40.61
CA GLY A 121 13.87 -18.56 -41.32
C GLY A 121 13.90 -18.40 -42.84
N GLU A 122 13.55 -17.21 -43.36
CA GLU A 122 13.59 -16.89 -44.78
C GLU A 122 15.01 -16.92 -45.35
N ARG A 123 15.98 -16.34 -44.63
CA ARG A 123 17.40 -16.38 -45.03
C ARG A 123 17.90 -17.81 -45.13
N LEU A 124 17.57 -18.67 -44.18
CA LEU A 124 17.93 -20.09 -44.22
C LEU A 124 17.28 -20.82 -45.41
N ARG A 125 16.00 -20.54 -45.70
CA ARG A 125 15.31 -21.10 -46.88
C ARG A 125 16.00 -20.65 -48.19
N ALA A 126 16.34 -19.37 -48.31
CA ALA A 126 17.04 -18.83 -49.47
C ALA A 126 18.43 -19.47 -49.68
N LEU A 127 19.21 -19.64 -48.61
CA LEU A 127 20.52 -20.31 -48.68
C LEU A 127 20.40 -21.79 -49.12
N ARG A 128 19.40 -22.52 -48.60
CA ARG A 128 19.12 -23.91 -49.00
C ARG A 128 18.74 -24.01 -50.48
N SER A 129 17.92 -23.10 -50.99
CA SER A 129 17.52 -23.07 -52.41
C SER A 129 18.72 -22.85 -53.35
N ARG A 130 19.63 -21.94 -52.99
CA ARG A 130 20.86 -21.65 -53.74
C ARG A 130 21.84 -22.82 -53.78
N ARG A 131 21.93 -23.59 -52.69
CA ARG A 131 22.79 -24.78 -52.63
C ARG A 131 22.24 -25.92 -53.50
N ARG A 132 20.92 -26.03 -53.62
CA ARG A 132 20.23 -27.03 -54.46
C ARG A 132 20.31 -26.73 -55.96
N SER A 133 20.38 -25.45 -56.35
CA SER A 133 20.54 -25.04 -57.75
C SER A 133 21.97 -25.13 -58.28
N ARG A 134 22.95 -25.36 -57.40
CA ARG A 134 24.39 -25.44 -57.71
C ARG A 134 24.91 -26.89 -57.81
N ASN A 135 24.06 -27.87 -57.52
CA ASN A 135 24.36 -29.30 -57.48
C ASN A 135 23.53 -30.00 -58.56
#